data_AF-A0A524CVS0-F1
#
_entry.id   AF-A0A524CVS0-F1
#
_cell.length_a   1.000
_cell.length_b   1.000
_cell.length_c   1.000
_cell.angle_alpha   90.00
_cell.angle_beta   90.00
_cell.angle_gamma   90.00
#
_symmetry.space_group_name_H-M   'P 1'
#
loop_
_entity.id
_entity.type
_entity.pdbx_description
1 polymer ?
#
loop_
_entity_poly.entity_id
_entity_poly.type
_entity_poly.pdbx_seq_one_letter_code
_entity_poly.pdbx_strand_id
1 'polypeptide(L)'
;MTENTPTDSSPRPTTPFTNTWIVSTAVLTVLAAVVLAQFGYIPMDPVSAAVSGALVALVYIGYRVAYRIRGTREANRRMPPTTGE
;
A
#
# COMPACT_ATOMS: atom_id res chain seq x y z
N MET A 1 8.79 -44.16 1.90
CA MET A 1 8.08 -43.37 2.92
C MET A 1 7.91 -41.98 2.35
N THR A 2 6.68 -41.63 2.00
CA THR A 2 6.33 -40.40 1.28
C THR A 2 6.21 -39.28 2.31
N GLU A 3 7.17 -38.35 2.31
CA GLU A 3 7.12 -37.17 3.16
C GLU A 3 6.10 -36.19 2.56
N ASN A 4 4.88 -36.20 3.09
CA ASN A 4 3.88 -35.20 2.78
C ASN A 4 4.37 -33.87 3.34
N THR A 5 4.99 -33.04 2.51
CA THR A 5 5.26 -31.64 2.84
C THR A 5 3.91 -31.01 3.20
N PRO A 6 3.71 -30.52 4.43
CA PRO A 6 2.49 -29.81 4.75
C PRO A 6 2.47 -28.57 3.87
N THR A 7 1.49 -28.52 2.97
CA THR A 7 1.07 -27.29 2.32
C THR A 7 0.61 -26.36 3.44
N ASP A 8 1.55 -25.61 4.01
CA ASP A 8 1.28 -24.57 4.99
C ASP A 8 0.64 -23.40 4.23
N SER A 9 -0.64 -23.57 3.92
CA SER A 9 -1.55 -22.55 3.39
C SER A 9 -2.04 -21.62 4.50
N SER A 10 -1.21 -21.38 5.51
CA SER A 10 -1.46 -20.32 6.48
C SER A 10 -1.39 -18.98 5.73
N PRO A 11 -2.46 -18.17 5.73
CA PRO A 11 -2.40 -16.83 5.17
C PRO A 11 -1.29 -16.09 5.91
N ARG A 12 -0.18 -15.81 5.21
CA ARG A 12 0.94 -15.04 5.77
C ARG A 12 0.34 -13.83 6.47
N PRO A 13 0.59 -13.64 7.77
CA PRO A 13 0.03 -12.51 8.49
C PRO A 13 0.43 -11.26 7.73
N THR A 14 -0.55 -10.56 7.16
CA THR A 14 -0.35 -9.21 6.64
C THR A 14 0.19 -8.41 7.80
N THR A 15 1.49 -8.14 7.79
CA THR A 15 2.21 -7.58 8.92
C THR A 15 1.49 -6.30 9.37
N PRO A 16 1.24 -6.09 10.67
CA PRO A 16 0.54 -4.90 11.18
C PRO A 16 1.21 -3.60 10.69
N PHE A 17 2.53 -3.63 10.48
CA PHE A 17 3.31 -2.57 9.84
C PHE A 17 2.79 -2.15 8.46
N THR A 18 2.30 -3.10 7.65
CA THR A 18 1.77 -2.83 6.30
C THR A 18 0.49 -2.01 6.38
N ASN A 19 -0.32 -2.19 7.42
CA ASN A 19 -1.55 -1.43 7.59
C ASN A 19 -1.30 -0.06 8.24
N THR A 20 -0.34 0.03 9.18
CA THR A 20 -0.01 1.29 9.86
C THR A 20 0.41 2.38 8.87
N TRP A 21 1.32 2.10 7.93
CA TRP A 21 1.76 3.14 6.99
C TRP A 21 0.63 3.61 6.06
N ILE A 22 -0.29 2.70 5.70
CA ILE A 22 -1.46 3.02 4.85
C ILE A 22 -2.37 4.00 5.58
N VAL A 23 -2.74 3.67 6.83
CA VAL A 23 -3.62 4.49 7.65
C VAL A 23 -2.96 5.84 7.97
N SER A 24 -1.69 5.85 8.37
CA SER A 24 -0.96 7.11 8.62
C SER A 24 -0.88 7.99 7.38
N THR A 25 -0.64 7.42 6.20
CA THR A 25 -0.58 8.20 4.95
C THR A 25 -1.94 8.79 4.62
N ALA A 26 -3.02 8.01 4.76
CA ALA A 26 -4.38 8.48 4.52
C ALA A 26 -4.75 9.65 5.43
N VAL A 27 -4.51 9.51 6.74
CA VAL A 27 -4.85 10.54 7.73
C VAL A 27 -4.00 11.80 7.55
N LEU A 28 -2.68 11.66 7.41
CA LEU A 28 -1.78 12.79 7.27
C LEU A 28 -2.02 13.59 5.98
N THR A 29 -2.33 12.92 4.87
CA THR A 29 -2.59 13.62 3.60
C THR A 29 -3.89 14.43 3.66
N VAL A 30 -4.95 13.86 4.26
CA VAL A 30 -6.22 14.58 4.46
C VAL A 30 -6.02 15.76 5.39
N LEU A 31 -5.35 15.57 6.53
CA LEU A 31 -5.07 16.66 7.47
C LEU A 31 -4.21 17.76 6.84
N ALA A 32 -3.17 17.41 6.10
CA ALA A 32 -2.32 18.38 5.41
C ALA A 32 -3.14 19.20 4.40
N ALA A 33 -4.01 18.57 3.62
CA ALA A 33 -4.87 19.26 2.67
C ALA A 33 -5.84 20.23 3.37
N VAL A 34 -6.46 19.80 4.47
CA VAL A 34 -7.35 20.65 5.28
C VAL A 34 -6.60 21.84 5.87
N VAL A 35 -5.43 21.61 6.45
CA VAL A 35 -4.59 22.67 7.05
C VAL A 35 -4.18 23.67 5.98
N LEU A 36 -3.69 23.21 4.82
CA LEU A 36 -3.29 24.10 3.72
C LEU A 36 -4.47 24.96 3.22
N ALA A 37 -5.67 24.38 3.13
CA ALA A 37 -6.88 25.14 2.79
C ALA A 37 -7.26 26.15 3.88
N GLN A 38 -7.20 25.75 5.16
CA GLN A 38 -7.53 26.62 6.30
C GLN A 38 -6.60 27.84 6.40
N PHE A 39 -5.32 27.67 6.08
CA PHE A 39 -4.33 28.75 6.06
C PHE A 39 -4.32 29.56 4.75
N GLY A 40 -5.21 29.24 3.79
CA GLY A 40 -5.35 29.99 2.55
C GLY A 40 -4.28 29.71 1.49
N TYR A 41 -3.48 28.65 1.66
CA TYR A 41 -2.51 28.21 0.64
C TYR A 41 -3.20 27.56 -0.57
N ILE A 42 -4.42 27.05 -0.38
CA ILE A 42 -5.23 26.49 -1.45
C ILE A 42 -6.57 27.23 -1.47
N PRO A 43 -6.99 27.80 -2.61
CA PRO A 43 -8.25 28.54 -2.73
C PRO A 43 -9.44 27.57 -2.85
N MET A 44 -9.63 26.71 -1.85
CA MET A 44 -10.75 25.79 -1.77
C MET A 44 -11.25 25.67 -0.33
N ASP A 45 -12.52 25.35 -0.16
CA ASP A 45 -13.08 25.07 1.17
C ASP A 45 -12.37 23.87 1.81
N PRO A 46 -12.14 23.88 3.14
CA PRO A 46 -11.44 22.80 3.85
C PRO A 46 -12.07 21.42 3.67
N VAL A 47 -13.39 21.37 3.46
CA VAL A 47 -14.12 20.12 3.19
C VAL A 47 -13.76 19.57 1.80
N SER A 48 -13.78 20.43 0.78
CA SER A 48 -13.35 20.09 -0.58
C SER A 48 -11.88 19.66 -0.60
N ALA A 49 -11.06 20.28 0.26
CA ALA A 49 -9.67 19.92 0.46
C ALA A 49 -9.49 18.53 1.08
N ALA A 50 -10.28 18.18 2.09
CA ALA A 50 -10.26 16.86 2.69
C ALA A 50 -10.59 15.76 1.67
N VAL A 51 -11.62 15.96 0.83
CA VAL A 51 -12.02 15.01 -0.22
C VAL A 51 -10.90 14.85 -1.25
N SER A 52 -10.32 15.97 -1.70
CA SER A 52 -9.19 15.95 -2.64
C SER A 52 -7.97 15.25 -2.04
N GLY A 53 -7.64 15.52 -0.78
CA GLY A 53 -6.56 14.86 -0.05
C GLY A 53 -6.80 13.35 0.11
N ALA A 54 -8.04 12.93 0.34
CA ALA A 54 -8.41 11.52 0.43
C ALA A 54 -8.22 10.79 -0.92
N LEU A 55 -8.60 11.42 -2.03
CA LEU A 55 -8.38 10.88 -3.38
C LEU A 55 -6.88 10.73 -3.68
N VAL A 56 -6.07 11.74 -3.36
CA VAL A 56 -4.60 11.67 -3.52
C VAL A 56 -4.01 10.54 -2.69
N ALA A 57 -4.45 10.39 -1.44
CA ALA A 57 -3.99 9.31 -0.58
C ALA A 57 -4.32 7.92 -1.17
N LEU A 58 -5.54 7.72 -1.67
CA LEU A 58 -5.96 6.45 -2.28
C LEU A 58 -5.11 6.10 -3.51
N VAL A 59 -4.89 7.07 -4.40
CA VAL A 59 -4.05 6.87 -5.59
C VAL A 59 -2.62 6.51 -5.20
N TYR A 60 -2.04 7.22 -4.22
CA TYR A 60 -0.69 6.95 -3.76
C TYR A 60 -0.55 5.57 -3.09
N ILE A 61 -1.50 5.20 -2.22
CA ILE A 61 -1.54 3.87 -1.59
C ILE A 61 -1.63 2.79 -2.67
N GLY A 62 -2.55 2.94 -3.63
CA GLY A 62 -2.74 2.00 -4.74
C GLY A 62 -1.48 1.84 -5.60
N TYR A 63 -0.83 2.96 -5.95
CA TYR A 63 0.44 2.97 -6.68
C TYR A 63 1.52 2.20 -5.93
N ARG A 64 1.69 2.47 -4.63
CA ARG A 64 2.75 1.85 -3.81
C ARG A 64 2.51 0.35 -3.61
N VAL A 65 1.25 -0.07 -3.45
CA VAL A 65 0.88 -1.49 -3.39
C VAL A 65 1.14 -2.18 -4.72
N ALA A 66 0.74 -1.57 -5.85
CA ALA A 66 1.01 -2.10 -7.18
C ALA A 66 2.51 -2.22 -7.46
N TYR A 67 3.31 -1.23 -7.05
CA TYR A 67 4.77 -1.26 -7.17
C TYR A 67 5.40 -2.41 -6.38
N ARG A 68 4.95 -2.64 -5.14
CA ARG A 68 5.40 -3.78 -4.32
C ARG A 68 5.08 -5.13 -4.97
N ILE A 69 3.89 -5.27 -5.54
CA ILE A 69 3.46 -6.50 -6.22
C ILE A 69 4.25 -6.72 -7.53
N ARG A 70 4.56 -5.66 -8.28
CA ARG A 70 5.41 -5.77 -9.48
C ARG A 70 6.84 -6.20 -9.11
N GLY A 71 7.43 -5.60 -8.08
CA GLY A 71 8.76 -5.96 -7.61
C GLY A 71 8.88 -7.44 -7.17
N THR A 72 7.86 -8.01 -6.54
CA THR A 72 7.87 -9.45 -6.19
C THR A 72 7.69 -10.36 -7.40
N ARG A 73 6.87 -9.97 -8.37
CA ARG A 73 6.72 -10.71 -9.64
C ARG A 73 8.01 -10.73 -10.45
N GLU A 74 8.72 -9.60 -10.50
CA GLU A 74 10.02 -9.51 -11.17
C GLU A 74 11.10 -10.30 -10.44
N ALA A 75 11.11 -10.29 -9.10
CA ALA A 75 12.03 -11.11 -8.30
C ALA A 75 11.80 -12.62 -8.53
N ASN A 76 10.54 -13.08 -8.58
CA ASN A 76 10.22 -14.49 -8.86
C ASN A 76 10.54 -14.91 -10.30
N ARG A 77 10.52 -13.98 -11.27
CA ARG A 77 10.95 -14.26 -12.66
C ARG A 77 12.47 -14.40 -12.82
N ARG A 78 13.25 -13.86 -11.89
CA ARG A 78 14.72 -13.94 -11.92
C ARG A 78 15.27 -15.17 -11.18
N MET A 79 14.43 -15.90 -10.46
CA MET A 79 14.83 -17.21 -9.96
C MET A 79 14.76 -18.19 -11.13
N PRO A 80 15.88 -18.86 -11.48
CA PRO A 80 15.84 -19.91 -12.49
C PRO A 80 14.83 -20.98 -12.05
N PRO A 81 14.11 -21.61 -12.98
CA PRO A 81 13.26 -22.74 -12.63
C PRO A 81 14.15 -23.74 -11.90
N THR A 82 13.85 -24.02 -10.63
CA THR A 82 14.35 -25.22 -9.97
C THR A 82 13.75 -26.39 -10.73
N THR A 83 14.45 -26.86 -11.75
CA THR A 83 14.35 -28.21 -12.28
C THR A 83 14.67 -29.15 -11.13
N GLY A 84 13.63 -29.49 -10.37
CA GLY A 84 13.64 -30.62 -9.45
C GLY A 84 13.35 -31.87 -10.25
N GLU A 85 14.41 -32.61 -10.53
CA GLU A 85 14.38 -34.06 -10.79
C GLU A 85 13.95 -34.82 -9.53
#